data_AF-A0A2W7CK37-F1
#
_entry.id   AF-A0A2W7CK37-F1
#
_cell.length_a   1.000
_cell.length_b   1.000
_cell.length_c   1.000
_cell.angle_alpha   90.00
_cell.angle_beta   90.00
_cell.angle_gamma   90.00
#
_symmetry.space_group_name_H-M   'P 1'
#
loop_
_entity.id
_entity.type
_entity.pdbx_description
1 polymer ?
#
loop_
_entity_poly.entity_id
_entity_poly.type
_entity_poly.pdbx_seq_one_letter_code
_entity_poly.pdbx_strand_id
1 'polypeptide(L)'
;MVYGEWRVPWRFRVWRGKRYPSPSDLACKLLGTVPKQLTQGTTVIVLADTEFSTVKFFHAVRAKSWRIDVGVRNNRHLQDGRTDKKLYRNSKRGQQVLLEGLANPLTVSWFWLKRADSKRELRFVVSSYPY
;
A
#
# COMPACT_ATOMS: atom_id res chain seq x y z
N MET A 1 -0.47 -18.54 6.71
CA MET A 1 -0.40 -20.02 6.75
C MET A 1 -1.41 -20.48 7.79
N VAL A 2 -2.14 -21.55 7.54
CA VAL A 2 -3.15 -22.04 8.49
C VAL A 2 -2.64 -23.35 9.09
N TYR A 3 -2.57 -23.43 10.41
CA TYR A 3 -2.24 -24.64 11.14
C TYR A 3 -3.37 -24.93 12.14
N GLY A 4 -4.24 -25.88 11.80
CA GLY A 4 -5.53 -26.05 12.49
C GLY A 4 -6.37 -24.77 12.36
N GLU A 5 -6.74 -24.16 13.48
CA GLU A 5 -7.48 -22.89 13.51
C GLU A 5 -6.56 -21.65 13.49
N TRP A 6 -5.24 -21.84 13.58
CA TRP A 6 -4.29 -20.76 13.75
C TRP A 6 -3.88 -20.13 12.42
N ARG A 7 -4.03 -18.81 12.33
CA ARG A 7 -3.47 -18.01 11.23
C ARG A 7 -2.09 -17.54 11.61
N VAL A 8 -1.08 -18.29 11.18
CA VAL A 8 0.33 -18.00 11.45
C VAL A 8 0.88 -17.06 10.38
N PRO A 9 1.61 -15.98 10.75
CA PRO A 9 2.26 -15.11 9.79
C PRO A 9 3.28 -15.90 8.98
N TRP A 10 3.36 -15.61 7.67
CA TRP A 10 4.38 -16.21 6.82
C TRP A 10 5.78 -15.99 7.39
N ARG A 11 6.06 -14.73 7.75
CA ARG A 11 7.30 -14.30 8.39
C ARG A 11 7.06 -12.92 8.99
N PHE A 12 7.90 -12.53 9.95
CA PHE A 12 7.91 -11.17 10.50
C PHE A 12 9.33 -10.61 10.54
N ARG A 13 9.43 -9.29 10.64
CA ARG A 13 10.68 -8.55 10.83
C ARG A 13 10.46 -7.53 11.94
N VAL A 14 11.41 -7.39 12.84
CA VAL A 14 11.30 -6.49 14.00
C VAL A 14 12.08 -5.21 13.71
N TRP A 15 11.40 -4.07 13.82
CA TRP A 15 12.05 -2.76 13.76
C TRP A 15 12.78 -2.48 15.08
N ARG A 16 14.02 -2.00 14.99
CA ARG A 16 14.94 -1.83 16.13
C ARG A 16 15.21 -0.37 16.49
N GLY A 17 14.37 0.54 16.01
CA GLY A 17 14.53 1.98 16.27
C GLY A 17 15.42 2.70 15.26
N LYS A 18 15.78 3.94 15.60
CA LYS A 18 16.58 4.84 14.75
C LYS A 18 17.95 4.21 14.44
N ARG A 19 18.50 4.51 13.25
CA ARG A 19 19.75 3.95 12.69
C ARG A 19 19.68 2.50 12.20
N TYR A 20 18.57 1.80 12.41
CA TYR A 20 18.29 0.51 11.78
C TYR A 20 17.40 0.67 10.54
N PRO A 21 17.28 -0.36 9.68
CA PRO A 21 16.40 -0.31 8.51
C PRO A 21 14.98 0.14 8.89
N SER A 22 14.40 1.03 8.10
CA SER A 22 13.05 1.54 8.34
C SER A 22 12.01 0.43 8.24
N PRO A 23 10.79 0.62 8.80
CA PRO A 23 9.69 -0.33 8.60
C PRO A 23 9.43 -0.66 7.13
N SER A 24 9.51 0.33 6.23
CA SER A 24 9.39 0.14 4.79
C SER A 24 10.52 -0.72 4.20
N ASP A 25 11.76 -0.55 4.66
CA ASP A 25 12.89 -1.40 4.25
C ASP A 25 12.69 -2.85 4.69
N LEU A 26 12.21 -3.04 5.92
CA LEU A 26 11.92 -4.37 6.47
C LEU A 26 10.77 -5.04 5.71
N ALA A 27 9.73 -4.29 5.33
CA ALA A 27 8.64 -4.78 4.52
C ALA A 27 9.11 -5.18 3.11
N CYS A 28 9.96 -4.38 2.46
CA CYS A 28 10.58 -4.77 1.18
C CYS A 28 11.38 -6.08 1.31
N LYS A 29 12.17 -6.22 2.39
CA LYS A 29 12.89 -7.47 2.69
C LYS A 29 11.93 -8.63 2.95
N LEU A 30 10.78 -8.40 3.58
CA LEU A 30 9.76 -9.42 3.84
C LEU A 30 9.12 -9.93 2.54
N LEU A 31 8.76 -9.04 1.60
CA LEU A 31 8.27 -9.41 0.27
C LEU A 31 9.27 -10.32 -0.48
N GLY A 32 10.56 -10.09 -0.28
CA GLY A 32 11.64 -10.94 -0.82
C GLY A 32 11.62 -12.39 -0.35
N THR A 33 10.88 -12.69 0.72
CA THR A 33 10.91 -14.00 1.41
C THR A 33 9.67 -14.84 1.15
N VAL A 34 8.71 -14.33 0.37
CA VAL A 34 7.55 -15.13 -0.05
C VAL A 34 8.04 -16.21 -1.03
N PRO A 35 7.70 -17.50 -0.80
CA PRO A 35 8.12 -18.60 -1.66
C PRO A 35 7.54 -18.44 -3.04
N LYS A 36 8.36 -18.74 -4.06
CA LYS A 36 7.92 -18.73 -5.45
C LYS A 36 6.76 -19.69 -5.68
N GLN A 37 6.74 -20.83 -4.99
CA GLN A 37 5.69 -21.84 -5.06
C GLN A 37 4.30 -21.28 -4.70
N LEU A 38 4.22 -20.27 -3.82
CA LEU A 38 2.96 -19.63 -3.44
C LEU A 38 2.52 -18.54 -4.42
N THR A 39 3.41 -18.10 -5.31
CA THR A 39 3.17 -16.96 -6.20
C THR A 39 3.17 -17.33 -7.67
N GLN A 40 3.64 -18.53 -8.01
CA GLN A 40 3.72 -19.02 -9.38
C GLN A 40 2.32 -19.27 -9.95
N GLY A 41 2.05 -18.71 -11.13
CA GLY A 41 0.76 -18.86 -11.82
C GLY A 41 -0.43 -18.16 -11.15
N THR A 42 -0.21 -17.41 -10.07
CA THR A 42 -1.27 -16.77 -9.30
C THR A 42 -1.07 -15.25 -9.24
N THR A 43 -2.16 -14.50 -9.29
CA THR A 43 -2.12 -13.06 -9.04
C THR A 43 -1.94 -12.80 -7.54
N VAL A 44 -0.79 -12.24 -7.17
CA VAL A 44 -0.54 -11.79 -5.79
C VAL A 44 -0.99 -10.35 -5.63
N ILE A 45 -1.79 -10.09 -4.60
CA ILE A 45 -2.22 -8.75 -4.20
C ILE A 45 -1.63 -8.44 -2.82
N VAL A 46 -0.83 -7.38 -2.75
CA VAL A 46 -0.24 -6.87 -1.50
C VAL A 46 -1.16 -5.81 -0.92
N LEU A 47 -1.76 -6.12 0.22
CA LEU A 47 -2.54 -5.17 1.01
C LEU A 47 -1.64 -4.56 2.09
N ALA A 48 -1.56 -3.24 2.16
CA ALA A 48 -0.71 -2.56 3.13
C ALA A 48 -1.35 -1.28 3.69
N ASP A 49 -0.93 -0.90 4.90
CA ASP A 49 -1.39 0.33 5.53
C ASP A 49 -0.67 1.58 4.98
N THR A 50 -1.06 2.74 5.50
CA THR A 50 -0.54 4.04 5.08
C THR A 50 0.96 4.23 5.30
N GLU A 51 1.58 3.56 6.28
CA GLU A 51 3.02 3.69 6.55
C GLU A 51 3.87 3.08 5.42
N PHE A 52 3.33 2.10 4.70
CA PHE A 52 4.01 1.45 3.58
C PHE A 52 3.79 2.12 2.22
N SER A 53 3.16 3.31 2.18
CA SER A 53 2.93 4.07 0.94
C SER A 53 4.18 4.75 0.34
N THR A 54 5.36 4.20 0.57
CA THR A 54 6.64 4.76 0.10
C THR A 54 6.90 4.35 -1.35
N VAL A 55 7.54 5.25 -2.11
CA VAL A 55 7.98 4.97 -3.50
C VAL A 55 8.78 3.67 -3.59
N LYS A 56 9.69 3.45 -2.63
CA LYS A 56 10.49 2.24 -2.53
C LYS A 56 9.65 0.97 -2.41
N PHE A 57 8.60 0.99 -1.59
CA PHE A 57 7.73 -0.17 -1.40
C PHE A 57 6.93 -0.51 -2.66
N PHE A 58 6.39 0.50 -3.35
CA PHE A 58 5.75 0.31 -4.65
C PHE A 58 6.69 -0.34 -5.67
N HIS A 59 7.94 0.14 -5.77
CA HIS A 59 8.93 -0.49 -6.64
C HIS A 59 9.23 -1.93 -6.26
N ALA A 60 9.32 -2.24 -4.96
CA ALA A 60 9.58 -3.60 -4.48
C ALA A 60 8.45 -4.57 -4.83
N VAL A 61 7.18 -4.15 -4.73
CA VAL A 61 6.03 -4.97 -5.16
C VAL A 61 6.03 -5.14 -6.67
N ARG A 62 6.25 -4.04 -7.41
CA ARG A 62 6.22 -4.07 -8.87
C ARG A 62 7.35 -4.90 -9.49
N ALA A 63 8.54 -4.90 -8.90
CA ALA A 63 9.66 -5.74 -9.34
C ALA A 63 9.34 -7.25 -9.29
N LYS A 64 8.25 -7.64 -8.61
CA LYS A 64 7.74 -9.01 -8.53
C LYS A 64 6.53 -9.26 -9.43
N SER A 65 6.11 -8.28 -10.22
CA SER A 65 4.89 -8.31 -11.02
C SER A 65 3.62 -8.58 -10.19
N TRP A 66 3.63 -8.14 -8.93
CA TRP A 66 2.49 -8.24 -8.03
C TRP A 66 1.64 -6.96 -8.05
N ARG A 67 0.38 -7.08 -7.63
CA ARG A 67 -0.51 -5.93 -7.42
C ARG A 67 -0.35 -5.38 -6.02
N ILE A 68 -0.64 -4.10 -5.83
CA ILE A 68 -0.65 -3.44 -4.51
C ILE A 68 -1.93 -2.63 -4.34
N ASP A 69 -2.56 -2.78 -3.18
CA ASP A 69 -3.57 -1.86 -2.66
C ASP A 69 -3.06 -1.33 -1.32
N VAL A 70 -2.82 -0.02 -1.24
CA VAL A 70 -2.19 0.58 -0.07
C VAL A 70 -2.90 1.85 0.33
N GLY A 71 -3.11 2.02 1.63
CA GLY A 71 -3.59 3.28 2.18
C GLY A 71 -2.59 4.40 1.88
N VAL A 72 -3.05 5.62 1.67
CA VAL A 72 -2.17 6.78 1.46
C VAL A 72 -2.60 7.93 2.35
N ARG A 73 -1.61 8.75 2.75
CA ARG A 73 -1.89 9.94 3.56
C ARG A 73 -2.63 10.96 2.70
N ASN A 74 -3.58 11.67 3.29
CA ASN A 74 -4.33 12.70 2.57
C ASN A 74 -3.47 13.88 2.06
N ASN A 75 -2.22 14.00 2.51
CA ASN A 75 -1.25 14.98 2.06
C ASN A 75 -0.19 14.41 1.10
N ARG A 76 -0.38 13.19 0.58
CA ARG A 76 0.48 12.65 -0.47
C ARG A 76 0.32 13.51 -1.72
N HIS A 77 1.45 13.86 -2.32
CA HIS A 77 1.50 14.69 -3.52
C HIS A 77 1.33 13.86 -4.79
N LEU A 78 0.60 14.44 -5.74
CA LEU A 78 0.49 13.99 -7.12
C LEU A 78 1.55 14.70 -7.96
N GLN A 79 1.90 14.13 -9.11
CA GLN A 79 2.84 14.75 -10.04
C GLN A 79 2.34 16.09 -10.62
N ASP A 80 1.02 16.31 -10.64
CA ASP A 80 0.41 17.55 -11.12
C ASP A 80 0.37 18.67 -10.05
N GLY A 81 1.05 18.49 -8.92
CA GLY A 81 1.13 19.45 -7.83
C GLY A 81 -0.07 19.46 -6.88
N ARG A 82 -1.12 18.66 -7.15
CA ARG A 82 -2.22 18.46 -6.19
C ARG A 82 -1.81 17.49 -5.09
N THR A 83 -2.65 17.39 -4.06
CA THR A 83 -2.55 16.35 -3.03
C THR A 83 -3.80 15.48 -3.06
N ASP A 84 -3.72 14.27 -2.51
CA ASP A 84 -4.85 13.34 -2.44
C ASP A 84 -6.11 13.98 -1.83
N LYS A 85 -5.96 14.81 -0.79
CA LYS A 85 -7.09 15.55 -0.18
C LYS A 85 -7.86 16.39 -1.19
N LYS A 86 -7.20 16.98 -2.20
CA LYS A 86 -7.87 17.78 -3.24
C LYS A 86 -8.73 16.92 -4.17
N LEU A 87 -8.49 15.62 -4.26
CA LEU A 87 -9.31 14.69 -5.05
C LEU A 87 -10.68 14.45 -4.41
N TYR A 88 -10.77 14.52 -3.09
CA TYR A 88 -12.04 14.37 -2.39
C TYR A 88 -13.02 15.49 -2.80
N ARG A 89 -14.21 15.09 -3.28
CA ARG A 89 -15.30 15.96 -3.82
C ARG A 89 -15.02 16.65 -5.16
N ASN A 90 -13.78 16.79 -5.58
CA ASN A 90 -13.42 17.45 -6.85
C ASN A 90 -13.00 16.47 -7.95
N SER A 91 -13.15 15.17 -7.71
CA SER A 91 -12.72 14.13 -8.64
C SER A 91 -13.55 12.86 -8.48
N LYS A 92 -13.34 11.89 -9.39
CA LYS A 92 -14.06 10.61 -9.39
C LYS A 92 -13.25 9.54 -8.66
N ARG A 93 -13.91 8.73 -7.82
CA ARG A 93 -13.30 7.48 -7.31
C ARG A 93 -13.06 6.54 -8.49
N GLY A 94 -12.01 5.74 -8.41
CA GLY A 94 -11.62 4.83 -9.49
C GLY A 94 -10.77 5.48 -10.58
N GLN A 95 -10.64 6.81 -10.59
CA GLN A 95 -9.77 7.47 -11.56
C GLN A 95 -8.31 7.11 -11.34
N GLN A 96 -7.52 7.15 -12.40
CA GLN A 96 -6.08 7.00 -12.32
C GLN A 96 -5.39 8.34 -12.03
N VAL A 97 -4.39 8.30 -11.15
CA VAL A 97 -3.54 9.43 -10.79
C VAL A 97 -2.08 9.01 -10.78
N LEU A 98 -1.18 9.98 -10.98
CA LEU A 98 0.27 9.78 -10.83
C LEU A 98 0.70 10.35 -9.49
N LEU A 99 1.14 9.49 -8.57
CA LEU A 99 1.75 9.93 -7.32
C LEU A 99 3.17 10.45 -7.58
N GLU A 100 3.59 11.46 -6.83
CA GLU A 100 4.96 11.96 -6.89
C GLU A 100 5.97 10.84 -6.61
N GLY A 101 7.02 10.77 -7.44
CA GLY A 101 8.06 9.75 -7.37
C GLY A 101 7.66 8.38 -7.95
N LEU A 102 6.45 8.21 -8.49
CA LEU A 102 6.02 6.99 -9.19
C LEU A 102 5.66 7.30 -10.64
N ALA A 103 6.30 6.60 -11.58
CA ALA A 103 6.05 6.80 -13.01
C ALA A 103 4.74 6.18 -13.52
N ASN A 104 4.06 5.35 -12.71
CA ASN A 104 2.92 4.58 -13.15
C ASN A 104 1.62 5.08 -12.54
N PRO A 105 0.54 5.13 -13.34
CA PRO A 105 -0.76 5.51 -12.83
C PRO A 105 -1.23 4.50 -11.79
N LEU A 106 -1.86 5.01 -10.74
CA LEU A 106 -2.53 4.24 -9.72
C LEU A 106 -3.99 4.66 -9.64
N THR A 107 -4.88 3.69 -9.48
CA THR A 107 -6.30 3.95 -9.28
C THR A 107 -6.54 4.41 -7.85
N VAL A 108 -7.11 5.60 -7.66
CA VAL A 108 -7.36 6.18 -6.34
C VAL A 108 -8.81 6.05 -5.91
N SER A 109 -9.01 5.80 -4.61
CA SER A 109 -10.31 5.83 -3.97
C SER A 109 -10.19 6.38 -2.55
N TRP A 110 -11.32 6.61 -1.90
CA TRP A 110 -11.38 7.13 -0.53
C TRP A 110 -12.64 6.68 0.20
N PHE A 111 -12.54 6.54 1.51
CA PHE A 111 -13.62 6.11 2.38
C PHE A 111 -13.54 6.79 3.74
N TRP A 112 -14.66 6.79 4.47
CA TRP A 112 -14.72 7.28 5.84
C TRP A 112 -14.53 6.10 6.79
N LEU A 113 -13.44 6.11 7.55
CA LEU A 113 -13.19 5.14 8.61
C LEU A 113 -13.85 5.64 9.91
N LYS A 114 -14.75 4.85 10.49
CA LYS A 114 -15.30 5.12 11.83
C LYS A 114 -14.27 4.70 12.88
N ARG A 115 -13.89 5.62 13.76
CA ARG A 115 -12.98 5.38 14.88
C ARG A 115 -13.76 4.96 16.13
N ALA A 116 -13.05 4.41 17.12
CA ALA A 116 -13.62 3.98 18.40
C ALA A 116 -14.32 5.13 19.15
N ASP A 117 -13.85 6.36 18.99
CA ASP A 117 -14.45 7.59 19.55
C ASP A 117 -15.64 8.13 18.72
N SER A 118 -16.21 7.32 17.82
CA SER A 118 -17.28 7.68 16.88
C SER A 118 -16.93 8.78 15.87
N LYS A 119 -15.71 9.32 15.89
CA LYS A 119 -15.26 10.26 14.85
C LYS A 119 -15.03 9.52 13.54
N ARG A 120 -15.19 10.24 12.44
CA ARG A 120 -14.88 9.73 11.10
C ARG A 120 -13.58 10.32 10.60
N GLU A 121 -12.74 9.48 10.04
CA GLU A 121 -11.49 9.89 9.41
C GLU A 121 -11.54 9.56 7.92
N LEU A 122 -11.29 10.57 7.07
CA LEU A 122 -11.20 10.36 5.63
C LEU A 122 -9.87 9.68 5.32
N ARG A 123 -9.95 8.46 4.77
CA ARG A 123 -8.80 7.67 4.34
C ARG A 123 -8.79 7.56 2.82
N PHE A 124 -7.60 7.55 2.26
CA PHE A 124 -7.35 7.35 0.85
C PHE A 124 -6.66 6.01 0.65
N VAL A 125 -6.92 5.38 -0.49
CA VAL A 125 -6.29 4.13 -0.92
C VAL A 125 -5.94 4.27 -2.39
N VAL A 126 -4.81 3.68 -2.77
CA VAL A 126 -4.41 3.58 -4.17
C VAL A 126 -4.18 2.12 -4.52
N SER A 127 -4.55 1.75 -5.75
CA SER A 127 -4.34 0.43 -6.32
C SER A 127 -3.48 0.51 -7.58
N SER A 128 -2.64 -0.49 -7.78
CA SER A 128 -1.97 -0.69 -9.08
C SER A 128 -2.89 -1.30 -10.15
N TYR A 129 -4.12 -1.68 -9.80
CA TYR A 129 -5.08 -2.25 -10.74
C TYR A 129 -6.08 -1.18 -11.22
N PRO A 130 -6.32 -1.06 -12.55
CA PRO A 130 -7.35 -0.19 -13.09
C PRO A 130 -8.74 -0.80 -12.88
N TYR A 131 -9.48 -0.29 -11.89
CA TYR A 131 -10.88 -0.66 -11.63
C TYR A 131 -11.87 0.13 -12.48
#